data_AF-A0A8T3KYF7-F1
#
_entry.id   AF-A0A8T3KYF7-F1
#
_cell.length_a   1.000
_cell.length_b   1.000
_cell.length_c   1.000
_cell.angle_alpha   90.00
_cell.angle_beta   90.00
_cell.angle_gamma   90.00
#
_symmetry.space_group_name_H-M   'P 1'
#
loop_
_entity.id
_entity.type
_entity.pdbx_description
1 polymer ?
#
loop_
_entity_poly.entity_id
_entity_poly.type
_entity_poly.pdbx_seq_one_letter_code
_entity_poly.pdbx_strand_id
1 'polypeptide(L)'
;MRRLHPTPVFPYRRVRHAHHATGFSYTEVLVAISLIAILLIPALESLHSGVLGSGIHSTHANHHHRLTGKMEEILAKPFSSLEQEADAIGGPAVVVDAYSDTAGTASRRLVYLARYDGDNIDADNNPFTDVDAGLLWVKVQIEGENQSLESLVSQ
;
A
#
# COMPACT_ATOMS: atom_id res chain seq x y z
N MET A 1 79.48 -63.68 4.84
CA MET A 1 79.50 -62.29 4.31
C MET A 1 78.17 -61.98 3.64
N ARG A 2 77.31 -61.16 4.27
CA ARG A 2 76.25 -60.41 3.59
C ARG A 2 75.85 -59.24 4.49
N ARG A 3 76.24 -58.03 4.08
CA ARG A 3 75.81 -56.77 4.71
C ARG A 3 74.35 -56.53 4.33
N LEU A 4 73.49 -56.23 5.31
CA LEU A 4 72.18 -55.63 5.07
C LEU A 4 72.21 -54.22 5.64
N HIS A 5 71.86 -53.27 4.77
CA HIS A 5 71.83 -51.84 4.99
C HIS A 5 70.76 -51.41 5.99
N PRO A 6 70.95 -50.27 6.69
CA PRO A 6 69.94 -49.68 7.55
C PRO A 6 68.85 -48.99 6.71
N THR A 7 67.60 -49.16 7.11
CA THR A 7 66.44 -48.39 6.60
C THR A 7 66.41 -46.99 7.22
N PRO A 8 66.00 -45.95 6.46
CA PRO A 8 65.95 -44.57 6.94
C PRO A 8 64.71 -44.31 7.82
N VAL A 9 64.92 -43.50 8.86
CA VAL A 9 63.90 -42.94 9.74
C VAL A 9 63.19 -41.81 9.01
N PHE A 10 61.86 -41.91 8.82
CA PHE A 10 61.05 -40.78 8.34
C PHE A 10 60.73 -39.83 9.51
N PRO A 11 61.05 -38.53 9.42
CA PRO A 11 60.62 -37.59 10.45
C PRO A 11 59.14 -37.25 10.27
N TYR A 12 58.39 -37.32 11.38
CA TYR A 12 57.04 -36.81 11.49
C TYR A 12 56.97 -35.34 11.04
N ARG A 13 56.14 -35.07 10.03
CA ARG A 13 55.77 -33.72 9.60
C ARG A 13 54.96 -33.07 10.73
N ARG A 14 55.60 -32.21 11.54
CA ARG A 14 54.90 -31.35 12.49
C ARG A 14 53.94 -30.43 11.72
N VAL A 15 52.64 -30.63 11.93
CA VAL A 15 51.62 -29.63 11.60
C VAL A 15 51.88 -28.44 12.53
N ARG A 16 52.24 -27.28 11.96
CA ARG A 16 52.31 -26.03 12.72
C ARG A 16 50.88 -25.62 13.06
N HIS A 17 50.56 -25.58 14.34
CA HIS A 17 49.31 -25.00 14.83
C HIS A 17 49.22 -23.54 14.37
N ALA A 18 48.05 -23.18 13.83
CA ALA A 18 47.67 -21.82 13.55
C ALA A 18 47.77 -21.00 14.84
N HIS A 19 48.32 -19.80 14.75
CA HIS A 19 48.35 -18.85 15.85
C HIS A 19 46.92 -18.50 16.24
N HIS A 20 46.43 -19.07 17.34
CA HIS A 20 45.28 -18.54 18.06
C HIS A 20 45.75 -17.28 18.80
N ALA A 21 45.41 -16.11 18.26
CA ALA A 21 45.64 -14.83 18.92
C ALA A 21 44.59 -14.63 20.02
N THR A 22 44.90 -15.06 21.25
CA THR A 22 44.00 -15.00 22.42
C THR A 22 43.99 -13.65 23.14
N GLY A 23 44.56 -12.59 22.54
CA GLY A 23 44.66 -11.25 23.15
C GLY A 23 43.68 -10.20 22.63
N PHE A 24 43.00 -10.45 21.50
CA PHE A 24 42.12 -9.46 20.85
C PHE A 24 40.64 -9.54 21.28
N SER A 25 40.25 -10.54 22.07
CA SER A 25 38.84 -10.78 22.40
C SER A 25 38.19 -9.61 23.15
N TYR A 26 38.90 -8.98 24.09
CA TYR A 26 38.35 -7.84 24.85
C TYR A 26 38.20 -6.58 23.97
N THR A 27 39.19 -6.30 23.12
CA THR A 27 39.13 -5.20 22.16
C THR A 27 38.05 -5.41 21.12
N GLU A 28 37.85 -6.65 20.65
CA GLU A 28 36.81 -7.02 19.71
C GLU A 28 35.42 -6.81 20.30
N VAL A 29 35.20 -7.22 21.56
CA VAL A 29 33.94 -6.98 22.27
C VAL A 29 33.66 -5.50 22.45
N LEU A 30 34.65 -4.69 22.85
CA LEU A 30 34.49 -3.24 23.00
C LEU A 30 34.17 -2.55 21.68
N VAL A 31 34.85 -2.94 20.60
CA VAL A 31 34.57 -2.42 19.25
C VAL A 31 33.17 -2.85 18.81
N ALA A 32 32.76 -4.10 19.03
CA ALA A 32 31.42 -4.58 18.70
C ALA A 32 30.33 -3.81 19.44
N ILE A 33 30.46 -3.60 20.76
CA ILE A 33 29.52 -2.80 21.55
C ILE A 33 29.46 -1.37 21.03
N SER A 34 30.62 -0.77 20.73
CA SER A 34 30.68 0.60 20.20
C SER A 34 29.97 0.70 18.84
N LEU A 35 30.16 -0.28 17.96
CA LEU A 35 29.49 -0.35 16.66
C LEU A 35 27.97 -0.55 16.82
N ILE A 36 27.53 -1.44 17.71
CA ILE A 36 26.10 -1.62 18.00
C ILE A 36 25.48 -0.33 18.51
N ALA A 37 26.14 0.37 19.45
CA ALA A 37 25.65 1.62 20.00
C ALA A 37 25.51 2.72 18.92
N ILE A 38 26.48 2.81 18.00
CA ILE A 38 26.44 3.76 16.88
C ILE A 38 25.34 3.40 15.87
N LEU A 39 25.16 2.11 15.58
CA LEU A 39 24.18 1.64 14.59
C LEU A 39 22.74 1.60 15.13
N LEU A 40 22.55 1.61 16.44
CA LEU A 40 21.22 1.46 17.05
C LEU A 40 20.27 2.61 16.66
N ILE A 41 20.77 3.85 16.65
CA ILE A 41 19.95 5.04 16.35
C ILE A 41 19.38 4.96 14.92
N PRO A 42 20.18 4.83 13.85
CA PRO A 42 19.63 4.72 12.49
C PRO A 42 18.78 3.45 12.29
N ALA A 43 19.07 2.36 13.01
CA ALA A 43 18.25 1.15 12.95
C ALA A 43 16.85 1.36 13.53
N LEU A 44 16.72 2.09 14.66
CA LEU A 44 15.43 2.41 15.26
C LEU A 44 14.61 3.37 14.39
N GLU A 45 15.25 4.38 13.80
CA GLU A 45 14.59 5.29 12.85
C GLU A 45 14.07 4.55 11.61
N SER A 46 14.87 3.63 11.07
CA SER A 46 14.44 2.78 9.96
C SER A 46 13.27 1.87 10.33
N LEU A 47 13.30 1.27 11.51
CA LEU A 47 12.22 0.42 12.01
C LEU A 47 10.92 1.23 12.20
N HIS A 48 11.01 2.41 12.80
CA HIS A 48 9.86 3.29 13.03
C HIS A 48 9.23 3.71 11.70
N SER A 49 10.05 4.16 10.74
CA SER A 49 9.59 4.49 9.39
C SER A 49 8.96 3.29 8.67
N GLY A 50 9.56 2.10 8.79
CA GLY A 50 9.01 0.87 8.22
C GLY A 50 7.65 0.49 8.80
N VAL A 51 7.47 0.60 10.12
CA VAL A 51 6.20 0.30 10.80
C VAL A 51 5.11 1.30 10.39
N LEU A 52 5.41 2.60 10.37
CA LEU A 52 4.46 3.62 9.92
C LEU A 52 4.08 3.42 8.46
N GLY A 53 5.05 3.16 7.59
CA GLY A 53 4.82 2.88 6.18
C GLY A 53 3.92 1.66 5.95
N SER A 54 4.12 0.59 6.73
CA SER A 54 3.28 -0.62 6.67
C SER A 54 1.83 -0.34 7.10
N GLY A 55 1.63 0.42 8.18
CA GLY A 55 0.30 0.81 8.65
C GLY A 55 -0.46 1.67 7.65
N ILE A 56 0.21 2.66 7.05
CA ILE A 56 -0.39 3.53 6.02
C ILE A 56 -0.73 2.71 4.77
N HIS A 57 0.19 1.86 4.30
CA HIS A 57 -0.04 1.05 3.10
C HIS A 57 -1.21 0.09 3.28
N SER A 58 -1.31 -0.60 4.42
CA SER A 58 -2.43 -1.50 4.70
C SER A 58 -3.77 -0.76 4.78
N THR A 59 -3.81 0.41 5.42
CA THR A 59 -5.03 1.24 5.48
C THR A 59 -5.44 1.73 4.09
N HIS A 60 -4.50 2.24 3.30
CA HIS A 60 -4.75 2.69 1.93
C HIS A 60 -5.23 1.54 1.02
N ALA A 61 -4.62 0.37 1.11
CA ALA A 61 -5.04 -0.81 0.36
C ALA A 61 -6.46 -1.24 0.75
N ASN A 62 -6.76 -1.28 2.05
CA ASN A 62 -8.10 -1.62 2.54
C ASN A 62 -9.16 -0.62 2.05
N HIS A 63 -8.89 0.68 2.13
CA HIS A 63 -9.80 1.71 1.63
C HIS A 63 -10.02 1.58 0.12
N HIS A 64 -8.95 1.37 -0.65
CA HIS A 64 -9.06 1.16 -2.09
C HIS A 64 -9.96 -0.04 -2.43
N HIS A 65 -9.74 -1.21 -1.81
CA HIS A 65 -10.59 -2.37 -2.04
C HIS A 65 -12.06 -2.14 -1.66
N ARG A 66 -12.32 -1.41 -0.57
CA ARG A 66 -13.68 -1.06 -0.14
C ARG A 66 -14.38 -0.15 -1.14
N LEU A 67 -13.67 0.85 -1.67
CA LEU A 67 -14.17 1.77 -2.68
C LEU A 67 -14.43 1.05 -4.00
N THR A 68 -13.48 0.23 -4.47
CA THR A 68 -13.63 -0.56 -5.70
C THR A 68 -14.81 -1.52 -5.60
N GLY A 69 -14.92 -2.30 -4.52
CA GLY A 69 -16.05 -3.23 -4.37
C GLY A 69 -17.41 -2.52 -4.30
N LYS A 70 -17.46 -1.31 -3.73
CA LYS A 70 -18.69 -0.51 -3.75
C LYS A 70 -18.96 0.07 -5.12
N MET A 71 -17.94 0.54 -5.84
CA MET A 71 -18.10 1.00 -7.21
C MET A 71 -18.64 -0.13 -8.10
N GLU A 72 -18.07 -1.33 -8.02
CA GLU A 72 -18.56 -2.51 -8.74
C GLU A 72 -20.03 -2.82 -8.40
N GLU A 73 -20.42 -2.72 -7.13
CA GLU A 73 -21.81 -2.89 -6.69
C GLU A 73 -22.76 -1.86 -7.33
N ILE A 74 -22.34 -0.59 -7.46
CA ILE A 74 -23.13 0.47 -8.10
C ILE A 74 -23.17 0.27 -9.61
N LEU A 75 -22.04 -0.02 -10.24
CA LEU A 75 -21.94 -0.25 -11.69
C LEU A 75 -22.69 -1.52 -12.15
N ALA A 76 -22.95 -2.46 -11.24
CA ALA A 76 -23.78 -3.63 -11.53
C ALA A 76 -25.29 -3.32 -11.56
N LYS A 77 -25.71 -2.11 -11.13
CA LYS A 77 -27.12 -1.71 -11.19
C LYS A 77 -27.53 -1.33 -12.61
N PRO A 78 -28.81 -1.46 -12.98
CA PRO A 78 -29.30 -0.98 -14.27
C PRO A 78 -29.06 0.53 -14.42
N PHE A 79 -28.58 0.96 -15.59
CA PHE A 79 -28.32 2.37 -15.90
C PHE A 79 -29.53 3.26 -15.62
N SER A 80 -30.73 2.85 -16.05
CA SER A 80 -31.97 3.61 -15.83
C SER A 80 -32.31 3.83 -14.35
N SER A 81 -31.93 2.92 -13.46
CA SER A 81 -32.11 3.10 -12.01
C SER A 81 -31.10 4.08 -11.42
N LEU A 82 -29.89 4.14 -11.98
CA LEU A 82 -28.89 5.14 -11.58
C LEU A 82 -29.28 6.52 -12.10
N GLU A 83 -29.78 6.61 -13.34
CA GLU A 83 -30.23 7.85 -13.97
C GLU A 83 -31.40 8.47 -13.21
N GLN A 84 -32.43 7.67 -12.90
CA GLN A 84 -33.58 8.13 -12.13
C GLN A 84 -33.18 8.70 -10.76
N GLU A 85 -32.22 8.05 -10.10
CA GLU A 85 -31.73 8.50 -8.80
C GLU A 85 -30.90 9.79 -8.94
N ALA A 86 -30.06 9.89 -9.97
CA ALA A 86 -29.28 11.09 -10.26
C ALA A 86 -30.19 12.31 -10.51
N ASP A 87 -31.28 12.13 -11.27
CA ASP A 87 -32.29 13.16 -11.50
C ASP A 87 -33.03 13.55 -10.21
N ALA A 88 -33.31 12.58 -9.33
CA ALA A 88 -34.02 12.82 -8.07
C ALA A 88 -33.17 13.61 -7.04
N ILE A 89 -31.86 13.37 -7.02
CA ILE A 89 -30.95 13.97 -6.03
C ILE A 89 -30.56 15.41 -6.38
N GLY A 90 -30.49 15.73 -7.68
CA GLY A 90 -30.36 17.13 -8.14
C GLY A 90 -28.96 17.72 -8.10
N GLY A 91 -27.89 16.91 -8.01
CA GLY A 91 -26.53 17.39 -8.26
C GLY A 91 -25.38 16.56 -7.68
N PRO A 92 -24.13 16.85 -8.10
CA PRO A 92 -22.94 16.04 -7.79
C PRO A 92 -22.45 16.12 -6.35
N ALA A 93 -22.87 17.15 -5.59
CA ALA A 93 -22.45 17.35 -4.20
C ALA A 93 -23.37 16.64 -3.18
N VAL A 94 -24.46 16.04 -3.62
CA VAL A 94 -25.48 15.47 -2.75
C VAL A 94 -25.31 13.95 -2.67
N VAL A 95 -25.35 13.43 -1.45
CA VAL A 95 -25.21 11.99 -1.18
C VAL A 95 -26.48 11.26 -1.58
N VAL A 96 -26.32 10.15 -2.28
CA VAL A 96 -27.38 9.21 -2.60
C VAL A 96 -27.50 8.20 -1.46
N ASP A 97 -28.39 8.48 -0.50
CA ASP A 97 -28.56 7.65 0.69
C ASP A 97 -28.99 6.21 0.36
N ALA A 98 -29.79 6.02 -0.71
CA ALA A 98 -30.24 4.70 -1.16
C ALA A 98 -29.08 3.75 -1.53
N TYR A 99 -27.93 4.32 -1.92
CA TYR A 99 -26.76 3.57 -2.36
C TYR A 99 -25.59 3.68 -1.38
N SER A 100 -25.67 4.58 -0.40
CA SER A 100 -24.64 4.77 0.62
C SER A 100 -24.79 3.77 1.76
N ASP A 101 -23.70 3.51 2.49
CA ASP A 101 -23.78 2.73 3.72
C ASP A 101 -24.60 3.49 4.78
N THR A 102 -25.18 2.77 5.74
CA THR A 102 -25.94 3.38 6.84
C THR A 102 -25.07 4.31 7.68
N ALA A 103 -25.63 5.46 8.09
CA ALA A 103 -24.97 6.40 9.00
C ALA A 103 -24.50 5.72 10.30
N GLY A 104 -23.32 6.10 10.80
CA GLY A 104 -22.71 5.50 11.98
C GLY A 104 -21.91 4.21 11.73
N THR A 105 -21.88 3.71 10.49
CA THR A 105 -20.99 2.61 10.11
C THR A 105 -19.53 3.07 10.10
N ALA A 106 -18.62 2.28 10.66
CA ALA A 106 -17.19 2.56 10.57
C ALA A 106 -16.73 2.56 9.09
N SER A 107 -15.98 3.59 8.70
CA SER A 107 -15.54 3.80 7.30
C SER A 107 -16.71 3.73 6.31
N ARG A 108 -17.79 4.47 6.63
CA ARG A 108 -19.01 4.57 5.83
C ARG A 108 -18.66 4.98 4.40
N ARG A 109 -19.17 4.24 3.41
CA ARG A 109 -19.01 4.58 2.00
C ARG A 109 -20.21 5.41 1.55
N LEU A 110 -19.96 6.59 1.02
CA LEU A 110 -20.92 7.52 0.46
C LEU A 110 -20.90 7.40 -1.05
N VAL A 111 -22.07 7.42 -1.67
CA VAL A 111 -22.25 7.38 -3.13
C VAL A 111 -22.83 8.71 -3.58
N TYR A 112 -22.28 9.25 -4.66
CA TYR A 112 -22.75 10.45 -5.34
C TYR A 112 -23.02 10.09 -6.79
N LEU A 113 -24.12 10.63 -7.32
CA LEU A 113 -24.52 10.45 -8.72
C LEU A 113 -24.87 11.82 -9.29
N ALA A 114 -24.46 12.06 -10.52
CA ALA A 114 -24.89 13.21 -11.30
C ALA A 114 -24.91 12.86 -12.78
N ARG A 115 -25.82 13.49 -13.51
CA ARG A 115 -25.72 13.54 -14.97
C ARG A 115 -24.51 14.38 -15.36
N TYR A 116 -23.87 13.99 -16.45
CA TYR A 116 -22.59 14.54 -16.83
C TYR A 116 -22.67 15.10 -18.25
N ASP A 117 -22.13 16.30 -18.43
CA ASP A 117 -21.87 16.89 -19.74
C ASP A 117 -20.46 16.48 -20.18
N GLY A 118 -20.42 15.59 -21.19
CA GLY A 118 -19.19 15.10 -21.79
C GLY A 118 -18.66 16.04 -22.88
N ASP A 119 -19.48 16.98 -23.34
CA ASP A 119 -19.08 18.03 -24.23
C ASP A 119 -18.96 19.37 -23.47
N ASN A 120 -18.81 20.47 -24.20
CA ASN A 120 -18.73 21.82 -23.62
C ASN A 120 -19.35 22.77 -24.66
N ILE A 121 -20.46 22.34 -25.26
CA ILE A 121 -21.14 23.06 -26.34
C ILE A 121 -21.73 24.37 -25.83
N ASP A 122 -22.13 24.43 -24.57
CA ASP A 122 -22.69 25.61 -23.90
C ASP A 122 -21.62 26.64 -23.47
N ALA A 123 -20.33 26.26 -23.53
CA ALA A 123 -19.16 27.06 -23.19
C ALA A 123 -19.08 27.55 -21.74
N ASP A 124 -19.70 26.84 -20.79
CA ASP A 124 -19.64 27.19 -19.37
C ASP A 124 -18.55 26.42 -18.59
N ASN A 125 -17.95 25.40 -19.22
CA ASN A 125 -16.89 24.54 -18.69
C ASN A 125 -17.28 23.86 -17.36
N ASN A 126 -18.57 23.63 -17.15
CA ASN A 126 -19.12 22.95 -16.00
C ASN A 126 -19.76 21.61 -16.43
N PRO A 127 -19.18 20.47 -16.03
CA PRO A 127 -19.62 19.16 -16.53
C PRO A 127 -20.95 18.67 -15.92
N PHE A 128 -21.71 19.53 -15.25
CA PHE A 128 -22.96 19.19 -14.55
C PHE A 128 -24.12 20.13 -14.92
N THR A 129 -23.95 20.96 -15.95
CA THR A 129 -24.96 21.80 -16.60
C THR A 129 -25.20 21.28 -18.02
N ASP A 130 -26.37 21.56 -18.60
CA ASP A 130 -26.76 21.14 -19.97
C ASP A 130 -26.36 19.69 -20.36
N VAL A 131 -26.52 18.78 -19.40
CA VAL A 131 -26.00 17.40 -19.39
C VAL A 131 -26.41 16.52 -20.57
N ASP A 132 -25.51 15.63 -20.96
CA ASP A 132 -25.74 14.63 -21.99
C ASP A 132 -26.79 13.58 -21.59
N ALA A 133 -27.47 13.04 -22.61
CA ALA A 133 -28.36 11.90 -22.43
C ALA A 133 -27.53 10.61 -22.34
N GLY A 134 -27.85 9.74 -21.38
CA GLY A 134 -27.19 8.45 -21.26
C GLY A 134 -25.76 8.52 -20.74
N LEU A 135 -25.34 9.61 -20.08
CA LEU A 135 -24.03 9.75 -19.44
C LEU A 135 -24.17 10.14 -17.96
N LEU A 136 -23.54 9.35 -17.09
CA LEU A 136 -23.58 9.53 -15.63
C LEU A 136 -22.17 9.55 -15.05
N TRP A 137 -21.95 10.48 -14.12
CA TRP A 137 -20.82 10.48 -13.21
C TRP A 137 -21.20 9.81 -11.90
N VAL A 138 -20.33 8.91 -11.46
CA VAL A 138 -20.47 8.14 -10.23
C VAL A 138 -19.24 8.36 -9.38
N LYS A 139 -19.44 8.71 -8.11
CA LYS A 139 -18.37 8.80 -7.12
C LYS A 139 -18.70 8.00 -5.89
N VAL A 140 -17.71 7.26 -5.40
CA VAL A 140 -17.75 6.60 -4.10
C VAL A 140 -16.64 7.18 -3.24
N GLN A 141 -16.97 7.56 -2.00
CA GLN A 141 -16.02 8.17 -1.07
C GLN A 141 -16.17 7.55 0.33
N ILE A 142 -15.08 7.49 1.10
CA ILE A 142 -15.17 7.18 2.53
C ILE A 142 -15.47 8.47 3.30
N GLU A 143 -16.52 8.44 4.13
CA GLU A 143 -16.95 9.57 4.96
C GLU A 143 -15.80 10.05 5.86
N GLY A 144 -15.52 11.37 5.83
CA GLY A 144 -14.45 11.99 6.61
C GLY A 144 -13.04 11.81 6.02
N GLU A 145 -12.89 11.11 4.90
CA GLU A 145 -11.61 10.87 4.23
C GLU A 145 -11.56 11.53 2.85
N ASN A 146 -10.35 11.86 2.40
CA ASN A 146 -10.12 12.44 1.05
C ASN A 146 -9.97 11.37 -0.04
N GLN A 147 -10.18 10.10 0.28
CA GLN A 147 -10.09 9.00 -0.68
C GLN A 147 -11.44 8.75 -1.34
N SER A 148 -11.47 8.90 -2.66
CA SER A 148 -12.63 8.59 -3.49
C SER A 148 -12.22 7.84 -4.75
N LEU A 149 -13.19 7.14 -5.32
CA LEU A 149 -13.11 6.53 -6.63
C LEU A 149 -14.24 7.11 -7.49
N GLU A 150 -13.90 7.54 -8.69
CA GLU A 150 -14.84 8.18 -9.63
C GLU A 150 -14.86 7.39 -10.94
N SER A 151 -16.02 7.35 -11.58
CA SER A 151 -16.22 6.65 -12.86
C SER A 151 -17.28 7.36 -13.70
N LEU A 152 -17.20 7.15 -15.01
CA LEU A 152 -18.21 7.56 -15.96
C LEU A 152 -18.90 6.31 -16.51
N VAL A 153 -20.22 6.36 -16.55
CA VAL A 153 -21.07 5.28 -17.05
C VAL A 153 -21.90 5.82 -18.18
N SER A 154 -21.90 5.11 -19.31
CA SER A 154 -22.75 5.42 -20.45
C SER A 154 -23.67 4.28 -20.78
N GLN A 155 -24.84 4.59 -21.36
CA GLN A 155 -25.77 3.61 -21.92
C GLN A 155 -25.33 3.11 -23.30
#